data_AF-A0A944ZW18-F1
#
_entry.id   AF-A0A944ZW18-F1
#
_cell.length_a   1.000
_cell.length_b   1.000
_cell.length_c   1.000
_cell.angle_alpha   90.00
_cell.angle_beta   90.00
_cell.angle_gamma   90.00
#
_symmetry.space_group_name_H-M   'P 1'
#
loop_
_entity.id
_entity.type
_entity.pdbx_description
1 polymer ?
#
loop_
_entity_poly.entity_id
_entity_poly.type
_entity_poly.pdbx_seq_one_letter_code
_entity_poly.pdbx_strand_id
1 'polypeptide(L)'
;MRSFAFRIALLFLLIPSPAQSLEHGIPARLATDFIHSVIEAGRTTYSKKVVEHLARQNALAASENWEQEDTLLLPAQFLSMSSKISNSRGIGMKYRLMSLWPLNKGNSPRSQNEKLGLEEVAKNPDKPFTWIIPREGRWYFEAIYPDIAVSETCVTCHNNHPNSPKTNFKKGDVMGGIIIDLPLGRRTEKNVDEKFLLAPEVVADYVHSVLDSDRTVYARHIVNRLEDRGILQSKEKWENSKALMLPAQFLLNSAEAIKPKKLGLHFRLISLYPINPLNRPANEFEQNGLESVEVHPIRPYVKHTKVGRKEYFQAIYPDIAVTRGCVDCHNGHPGSPKKDFALDDVMGGILVSFRIE
;
A
#
# COMPACT_ATOMS: atom_id res chain seq x y z
N MET A 1 -43.55 -25.72 38.73
CA MET A 1 -43.83 -24.61 37.80
C MET A 1 -42.53 -24.24 37.10
N ARG A 2 -42.35 -24.66 35.83
CA ARG A 2 -41.18 -24.32 35.01
C ARG A 2 -41.54 -23.09 34.17
N SER A 3 -40.85 -21.98 34.39
CA SER A 3 -41.03 -20.74 33.64
C SER A 3 -40.43 -20.89 32.24
N PHE A 4 -41.27 -20.80 31.21
CA PHE A 4 -40.85 -20.66 29.82
C PHE A 4 -40.46 -19.19 29.56
N ALA A 5 -39.16 -18.90 29.49
CA ALA A 5 -38.68 -17.61 29.01
C ALA A 5 -38.68 -17.62 27.46
N PHE A 6 -39.64 -16.89 26.88
CA PHE A 6 -39.69 -16.61 25.44
C PHE A 6 -38.50 -15.71 25.07
N ARG A 7 -37.51 -16.24 24.35
CA ARG A 7 -36.48 -15.43 23.70
C ARG A 7 -37.06 -14.87 22.40
N ILE A 8 -37.42 -13.59 22.40
CA ILE A 8 -37.73 -12.85 21.18
C ILE A 8 -36.40 -12.63 20.45
N ALA A 9 -36.20 -13.34 19.34
CA ALA A 9 -35.14 -13.02 18.40
C ALA A 9 -35.56 -11.77 17.61
N LEU A 10 -34.97 -10.62 17.92
CA LEU A 10 -35.05 -9.45 17.04
C LEU A 10 -34.26 -9.77 15.75
N LEU A 11 -34.97 -10.15 14.70
CA LEU A 11 -34.43 -10.17 13.35
C LEU A 11 -34.29 -8.71 12.88
N PHE A 12 -33.07 -8.16 12.92
CA PHE A 12 -32.78 -6.92 12.21
C PHE A 12 -32.81 -7.23 10.71
N LEU A 13 -33.94 -6.93 10.06
CA LEU A 13 -34.01 -6.79 8.62
C LEU A 13 -33.10 -5.62 8.23
N LEU A 14 -31.90 -5.94 7.76
CA LEU A 14 -31.04 -5.02 7.01
C LEU A 14 -31.78 -4.67 5.72
N ILE A 15 -32.60 -3.63 5.75
CA ILE A 15 -33.09 -2.98 4.54
C ILE A 15 -31.85 -2.33 3.92
N PRO A 16 -31.39 -2.76 2.73
CA PRO A 16 -30.32 -2.05 2.05
C PRO A 16 -30.84 -0.65 1.76
N SER A 17 -30.15 0.37 2.30
CA SER A 17 -30.40 1.76 1.91
C SER A 17 -30.40 1.84 0.39
N PRO A 18 -31.39 2.52 -0.23
CA PRO A 18 -31.40 2.69 -1.67
C PRO A 18 -30.07 3.31 -2.10
N ALA A 19 -29.51 2.80 -3.20
CA ALA A 19 -28.26 3.28 -3.78
C ALA A 19 -28.36 4.80 -3.96
N GLN A 20 -27.78 5.53 -3.01
CA GLN A 20 -27.66 6.97 -3.08
C GLN A 20 -26.79 7.23 -4.31
N SER A 21 -27.27 8.08 -5.22
CA SER A 21 -26.45 8.57 -6.32
C SER A 21 -25.13 9.06 -5.73
N LEU A 22 -24.02 8.42 -6.11
CA LEU A 22 -22.68 8.83 -5.71
C LEU A 22 -22.35 10.17 -6.38
N GLU A 23 -22.96 11.27 -5.93
CA GLU A 23 -22.61 12.62 -6.43
C GLU A 23 -21.14 12.97 -6.16
N HIS A 24 -20.51 12.30 -5.18
CA HIS A 24 -19.14 12.59 -4.72
C HIS A 24 -18.22 11.34 -4.75
N GLY A 25 -18.38 10.48 -5.75
CA GLY A 25 -17.55 9.27 -5.91
C GLY A 25 -16.20 9.52 -6.61
N ILE A 26 -15.31 8.53 -6.54
CA ILE A 26 -14.00 8.56 -7.21
C ILE A 26 -14.07 7.79 -8.53
N PRO A 27 -13.73 8.40 -9.68
CA PRO A 27 -13.63 7.66 -10.94
C PRO A 27 -12.68 6.46 -10.82
N ALA A 28 -13.06 5.33 -11.41
CA ALA A 28 -12.26 4.10 -11.37
C ALA A 28 -10.80 4.33 -11.81
N ARG A 29 -10.61 5.18 -12.83
CA ARG A 29 -9.27 5.56 -13.28
C ARG A 29 -8.46 6.33 -12.23
N LEU A 30 -9.08 7.28 -11.52
CA LEU A 30 -8.41 8.04 -10.46
C LEU A 30 -8.08 7.12 -9.27
N ALA A 31 -8.97 6.17 -8.96
CA ALA A 31 -8.72 5.17 -7.93
C ALA A 31 -7.48 4.31 -8.24
N THR A 32 -7.34 3.83 -9.49
CA THR A 32 -6.13 3.09 -9.88
C THR A 32 -4.88 3.98 -9.88
N ASP A 33 -5.00 5.27 -10.23
CA ASP A 33 -3.87 6.21 -10.16
C ASP A 33 -3.40 6.41 -8.71
N PHE A 34 -4.33 6.50 -7.74
CA PHE A 34 -4.01 6.53 -6.31
C PHE A 34 -3.29 5.26 -5.87
N ILE A 35 -3.85 4.09 -6.16
CA ILE A 35 -3.27 2.79 -5.77
C ILE A 35 -1.87 2.63 -6.38
N HIS A 36 -1.73 2.89 -7.68
CA HIS A 36 -0.43 2.83 -8.36
C HIS A 36 0.58 3.77 -7.72
N SER A 37 0.19 5.01 -7.40
CA SER A 37 1.09 5.98 -6.78
C SER A 37 1.64 5.51 -5.44
N VAL A 38 0.84 4.78 -4.66
CA VAL A 38 1.25 4.20 -3.37
C VAL A 38 2.21 3.02 -3.60
N ILE A 39 1.86 2.11 -4.51
CA ILE A 39 2.73 0.98 -4.89
C ILE A 39 4.11 1.48 -5.36
N GLU A 40 4.12 2.48 -6.24
CA GLU A 40 5.34 3.06 -6.78
C GLU A 40 6.16 3.78 -5.71
N ALA A 41 5.52 4.50 -4.80
CA ALA A 41 6.18 5.20 -3.70
C ALA A 41 6.80 4.23 -2.69
N GLY A 42 6.10 3.17 -2.31
CA GLY A 42 6.63 2.11 -1.43
C GLY A 42 7.83 1.42 -2.06
N ARG A 43 7.72 1.04 -3.34
CA ARG A 43 8.83 0.41 -4.09
C ARG A 43 10.02 1.35 -4.29
N THR A 44 9.77 2.63 -4.55
CA THR A 44 10.82 3.65 -4.67
C THR A 44 11.54 3.85 -3.34
N THR A 45 10.79 3.94 -2.24
CA THR A 45 11.35 4.07 -0.88
C THR A 45 12.21 2.86 -0.56
N TYR A 46 11.70 1.64 -0.74
CA TYR A 46 12.47 0.43 -0.50
C TYR A 46 13.75 0.36 -1.35
N SER A 47 13.63 0.61 -2.65
CA SER A 47 14.78 0.50 -3.57
C SER A 47 15.86 1.54 -3.27
N LYS A 48 15.47 2.82 -3.11
CA LYS A 48 16.44 3.92 -2.99
C LYS A 48 16.92 4.15 -1.55
N LYS A 49 16.01 4.04 -0.58
CA LYS A 49 16.28 4.38 0.83
C LYS A 49 16.73 3.17 1.65
N VAL A 50 16.49 1.95 1.19
CA VAL A 50 16.92 0.73 1.90
C VAL A 50 18.00 0.01 1.10
N VAL A 51 17.67 -0.51 -0.09
CA VAL A 51 18.58 -1.35 -0.88
C VAL A 51 19.81 -0.56 -1.34
N GLU A 52 19.63 0.54 -2.05
CA GLU A 52 20.76 1.35 -2.53
C GLU A 52 21.54 1.99 -1.37
N HIS A 53 20.86 2.40 -0.29
CA HIS A 53 21.50 2.97 0.90
C HIS A 53 22.51 2.00 1.53
N LEU A 54 22.07 0.76 1.78
CA LEU A 54 22.91 -0.26 2.40
C LEU A 54 23.97 -0.80 1.44
N ALA A 55 23.67 -0.90 0.15
CA ALA A 55 24.64 -1.30 -0.88
C ALA A 55 25.78 -0.28 -1.01
N ARG A 56 25.49 1.03 -1.06
CA ARG A 56 26.51 2.09 -1.15
C ARG A 56 27.46 2.13 0.04
N GLN A 57 27.00 1.69 1.21
CA GLN A 57 27.83 1.58 2.42
C GLN A 57 28.53 0.23 2.55
N ASN A 58 28.38 -0.66 1.56
CA ASN A 58 28.82 -2.04 1.61
C ASN A 58 28.37 -2.74 2.92
N ALA A 59 27.13 -2.48 3.33
CA ALA A 59 26.57 -2.96 4.59
C ALA A 59 25.78 -4.26 4.39
N LEU A 60 24.90 -4.28 3.38
CA LEU A 60 24.10 -5.45 3.03
C LEU A 60 23.65 -5.36 1.57
N ALA A 61 23.81 -6.44 0.81
CA ALA A 61 23.31 -6.54 -0.56
C ALA A 61 21.84 -6.99 -0.58
N ALA A 62 21.22 -6.96 -1.76
CA ALA A 62 19.95 -7.64 -2.03
C ALA A 62 20.19 -8.83 -2.96
N SER A 63 19.47 -9.94 -2.73
CA SER A 63 19.62 -11.18 -3.50
C SER A 63 18.28 -11.85 -3.74
N GLU A 64 18.22 -12.71 -4.77
CA GLU A 64 17.05 -13.56 -5.01
C GLU A 64 16.85 -14.58 -3.88
N ASN A 65 17.94 -15.09 -3.27
CA ASN A 65 17.92 -16.08 -2.18
C ASN A 65 18.04 -15.42 -0.80
N TRP A 66 17.44 -14.25 -0.64
CA TRP A 66 17.58 -13.40 0.54
C TRP A 66 17.33 -14.08 1.89
N GLU A 67 16.46 -15.10 1.93
CA GLU A 67 16.15 -15.85 3.16
C GLU A 67 17.33 -16.71 3.62
N GLN A 68 18.00 -17.35 2.67
CA GLN A 68 19.09 -18.29 2.90
C GLN A 68 20.43 -17.57 3.03
N GLU A 69 20.60 -16.48 2.28
CA GLU A 69 21.84 -15.70 2.21
C GLU A 69 21.87 -14.53 3.20
N ASP A 70 20.84 -14.35 4.01
CA ASP A 70 20.77 -13.28 5.01
C ASP A 70 20.86 -11.85 4.44
N THR A 71 20.43 -11.68 3.18
CA THR A 71 20.48 -10.41 2.43
C THR A 71 19.10 -9.76 2.31
N LEU A 72 19.02 -8.55 1.76
CA LEU A 72 17.74 -7.87 1.52
C LEU A 72 16.92 -8.55 0.41
N LEU A 73 15.58 -8.48 0.53
CA LEU A 73 14.66 -8.82 -0.56
C LEU A 73 14.98 -7.96 -1.80
N LEU A 74 14.86 -8.53 -3.00
CA LEU A 74 14.83 -7.70 -4.20
C LEU A 74 13.57 -6.81 -4.24
N PRO A 75 13.60 -5.62 -4.85
CA PRO A 75 12.42 -4.76 -4.99
C PRO A 75 11.20 -5.44 -5.64
N ALA A 76 11.42 -6.38 -6.57
CA ALA A 76 10.34 -7.16 -7.19
C ALA A 76 9.74 -8.21 -6.23
N GLN A 77 10.55 -8.77 -5.33
CA GLN A 77 10.08 -9.69 -4.29
C GLN A 77 9.31 -8.93 -3.20
N PHE A 78 9.79 -7.76 -2.78
CA PHE A 78 9.06 -6.86 -1.87
C PHE A 78 7.66 -6.55 -2.41
N LEU A 79 7.57 -6.08 -3.66
CA LEU A 79 6.29 -5.80 -4.32
C LEU A 79 5.39 -7.04 -4.41
N SER A 80 5.95 -8.20 -4.75
CA SER A 80 5.20 -9.45 -4.86
C SER A 80 4.66 -9.93 -3.52
N MET A 81 5.41 -9.76 -2.43
CA MET A 81 4.93 -10.09 -1.08
C MET A 81 3.84 -9.14 -0.63
N SER A 82 4.03 -7.84 -0.86
CA SER A 82 3.01 -6.81 -0.56
C SER A 82 1.71 -7.11 -1.32
N SER A 83 1.81 -7.40 -2.62
CA SER A 83 0.70 -7.86 -3.47
C SER A 83 0.00 -9.08 -2.89
N LYS A 84 0.74 -10.11 -2.48
CA LYS A 84 0.14 -11.31 -1.87
C LYS A 84 -0.63 -11.00 -0.59
N ILE A 85 -0.10 -10.15 0.28
CA ILE A 85 -0.76 -9.73 1.53
C ILE A 85 -2.02 -8.92 1.22
N SER A 86 -1.92 -7.91 0.36
CA SER A 86 -3.08 -7.09 0.00
C SER A 86 -4.19 -7.93 -0.66
N ASN A 87 -3.81 -8.80 -1.59
CA ASN A 87 -4.77 -9.64 -2.33
C ASN A 87 -5.45 -10.68 -1.43
N SER A 88 -4.81 -11.11 -0.33
CA SER A 88 -5.40 -12.09 0.61
C SER A 88 -6.43 -11.47 1.55
N ARG A 89 -6.48 -10.14 1.70
CA ARG A 89 -7.48 -9.46 2.54
C ARG A 89 -8.90 -9.54 2.00
N GLY A 90 -9.09 -9.94 0.75
CA GLY A 90 -10.42 -10.15 0.18
C GLY A 90 -11.24 -8.88 -0.03
N ILE A 91 -10.60 -7.71 -0.08
CA ILE A 91 -11.28 -6.41 -0.29
C ILE A 91 -11.73 -6.17 -1.74
N GLY A 92 -11.49 -7.13 -2.65
CA GLY A 92 -11.90 -7.06 -4.05
C GLY A 92 -10.80 -6.58 -4.99
N MET A 93 -10.05 -5.53 -4.62
CA MET A 93 -8.87 -5.09 -5.38
C MET A 93 -7.81 -6.20 -5.44
N LYS A 94 -7.20 -6.36 -6.62
CA LYS A 94 -5.96 -7.13 -6.79
C LYS A 94 -4.92 -6.33 -7.55
N TYR A 95 -3.65 -6.56 -7.27
CA TYR A 95 -2.56 -6.09 -8.14
C TYR A 95 -1.44 -7.12 -8.23
N ARG A 96 -0.63 -7.05 -9.29
CA ARG A 96 0.59 -7.86 -9.44
C ARG A 96 1.55 -7.27 -10.46
N LEU A 97 2.82 -7.66 -10.35
CA LEU A 97 3.85 -7.39 -11.34
C LEU A 97 3.72 -8.31 -12.56
N MET A 98 4.02 -7.79 -13.74
CA MET A 98 4.04 -8.54 -15.00
C MET A 98 5.17 -8.02 -15.91
N SER A 99 5.62 -8.82 -16.88
CA SER A 99 6.58 -8.36 -17.90
C SER A 99 6.44 -9.17 -19.19
N LEU A 100 6.78 -8.54 -20.32
CA LEU A 100 7.01 -9.23 -21.61
C LEU A 100 8.31 -10.04 -21.60
N TRP A 101 9.24 -9.71 -20.70
CA TRP A 101 10.55 -10.36 -20.54
C TRP A 101 10.75 -10.81 -19.08
N PRO A 102 9.87 -11.68 -18.54
CA PRO A 102 9.90 -12.00 -17.13
C PRO A 102 11.07 -12.92 -16.78
N LEU A 103 11.87 -12.55 -15.78
CA LEU A 103 12.86 -13.42 -15.14
C LEU A 103 12.16 -14.62 -14.49
N ASN A 104 11.17 -14.33 -13.65
CA ASN A 104 10.28 -15.34 -13.09
C ASN A 104 9.07 -15.54 -14.01
N LYS A 105 8.95 -16.72 -14.63
CA LYS A 105 7.87 -17.05 -15.59
C LYS A 105 6.46 -16.85 -15.03
N GLY A 106 6.26 -16.88 -13.71
CA GLY A 106 4.98 -16.56 -13.06
C GLY A 106 4.48 -15.13 -13.30
N ASN A 107 5.36 -14.22 -13.72
CA ASN A 107 5.06 -12.83 -14.08
C ASN A 107 4.78 -12.64 -15.58
N SER A 108 4.62 -13.72 -16.35
CA SER A 108 4.17 -13.61 -17.75
C SER A 108 2.74 -13.07 -17.83
N PRO A 109 2.36 -12.34 -18.90
CA PRO A 109 0.98 -12.00 -19.16
C PRO A 109 0.14 -13.29 -19.32
N ARG A 110 -1.08 -13.26 -18.79
CA ARG A 110 -2.02 -14.39 -18.72
C ARG A 110 -3.17 -14.27 -19.73
N SER A 111 -3.27 -13.13 -20.42
CA SER A 111 -4.29 -12.88 -21.43
C SER A 111 -3.72 -12.04 -22.57
N GLN A 112 -4.44 -12.01 -23.69
CA GLN A 112 -4.09 -11.16 -24.82
C GLN A 112 -4.14 -9.67 -24.44
N ASN A 113 -5.12 -9.24 -23.64
CA ASN A 113 -5.22 -7.85 -23.17
C ASN A 113 -4.03 -7.46 -22.30
N GLU A 114 -3.56 -8.37 -21.43
CA GLU A 114 -2.37 -8.09 -20.62
C GLU A 114 -1.12 -7.95 -21.47
N LYS A 115 -0.94 -8.81 -22.49
CA LYS A 115 0.17 -8.70 -23.42
C LYS A 115 0.14 -7.39 -24.20
N LEU A 116 -1.02 -7.05 -24.77
CA LEU A 116 -1.23 -5.78 -25.49
C LEU A 116 -0.98 -4.58 -24.58
N GLY A 117 -1.51 -4.60 -23.36
CA GLY A 117 -1.31 -3.50 -22.42
C GLY A 117 0.15 -3.31 -22.02
N LEU A 118 0.91 -4.39 -21.84
CA LEU A 118 2.35 -4.31 -21.62
C LEU A 118 3.09 -3.74 -22.83
N GLU A 119 2.72 -4.12 -24.05
CA GLU A 119 3.29 -3.55 -25.28
C GLU A 119 2.98 -2.06 -25.41
N GLU A 120 1.77 -1.63 -25.06
CA GLU A 120 1.35 -0.23 -25.14
C GLU A 120 2.02 0.66 -24.10
N VAL A 121 2.11 0.23 -22.84
CA VAL A 121 2.83 1.04 -21.81
C VAL A 121 4.34 1.04 -22.05
N ALA A 122 4.90 0.02 -22.70
CA ALA A 122 6.31 0.04 -23.12
C ALA A 122 6.58 1.05 -24.24
N LYS A 123 5.62 1.30 -25.13
CA LYS A 123 5.71 2.33 -26.19
C LYS A 123 5.40 3.73 -25.68
N ASN A 124 4.39 3.85 -24.80
CA ASN A 124 3.84 5.12 -24.33
C ASN A 124 3.77 5.14 -22.79
N PRO A 125 4.89 5.30 -22.09
CA PRO A 125 4.96 5.16 -20.63
C PRO A 125 4.27 6.28 -19.84
N ASP A 126 3.86 7.37 -20.48
CA ASP A 126 3.22 8.50 -19.80
C ASP A 126 1.78 8.22 -19.34
N LYS A 127 1.17 7.15 -19.84
CA LYS A 127 -0.20 6.76 -19.48
C LYS A 127 -0.34 5.25 -19.33
N PRO A 128 -1.12 4.77 -18.35
CA PRO A 128 -1.47 3.36 -18.28
C PRO A 128 -2.41 2.95 -19.43
N PHE A 129 -2.41 1.65 -19.70
CA PHE A 129 -3.38 1.00 -20.58
C PHE A 129 -4.54 0.44 -19.74
N THR A 130 -5.77 0.79 -20.08
CA THR A 130 -6.95 0.47 -19.27
C THR A 130 -8.06 -0.16 -20.07
N TRP A 131 -8.81 -1.08 -19.46
CA TRP A 131 -9.99 -1.68 -20.08
C TRP A 131 -10.99 -2.14 -19.01
N ILE A 132 -12.22 -2.39 -19.45
CA ILE A 132 -13.28 -2.95 -18.62
C ILE A 132 -13.63 -4.33 -19.15
N ILE A 133 -13.67 -5.30 -18.24
CA ILE A 133 -13.99 -6.68 -18.55
C ILE A 133 -15.05 -7.22 -17.60
N PRO A 134 -16.01 -8.02 -18.08
CA PRO A 134 -16.97 -8.66 -17.19
C PRO A 134 -16.42 -9.98 -16.62
N ARG A 135 -16.57 -10.19 -15.31
CA ARG A 135 -16.28 -11.47 -14.63
C ARG A 135 -17.29 -11.73 -13.51
N GLU A 136 -17.73 -12.98 -13.37
CA GLU A 136 -18.52 -13.42 -12.21
C GLU A 136 -19.71 -12.50 -11.85
N GLY A 137 -20.46 -12.04 -12.86
CA GLY A 137 -21.64 -11.18 -12.65
C GLY A 137 -21.33 -9.71 -12.30
N ARG A 138 -20.05 -9.30 -12.34
CA ARG A 138 -19.59 -7.92 -12.14
C ARG A 138 -18.80 -7.39 -13.32
N TRP A 139 -18.73 -6.07 -13.42
CA TRP A 139 -17.74 -5.38 -14.23
C TRP A 139 -16.45 -5.21 -13.43
N TYR A 140 -15.31 -5.30 -14.09
CA TYR A 140 -13.99 -5.05 -13.52
C TYR A 140 -13.27 -4.02 -14.38
N PHE A 141 -12.55 -3.12 -13.72
CA PHE A 141 -11.65 -2.15 -14.33
C PHE A 141 -10.22 -2.64 -14.12
N GLU A 142 -9.50 -2.88 -15.22
CA GLU A 142 -8.10 -3.29 -15.19
C GLU A 142 -7.24 -2.18 -15.78
N ALA A 143 -6.15 -1.87 -15.09
CA ALA A 143 -5.20 -0.84 -15.48
C ALA A 143 -3.78 -1.37 -15.37
N ILE A 144 -3.02 -1.29 -16.46
CA ILE A 144 -1.59 -1.62 -16.49
C ILE A 144 -0.80 -0.32 -16.48
N TYR A 145 0.04 -0.14 -15.47
CA TYR A 145 1.01 0.96 -15.37
C TYR A 145 2.41 0.47 -15.73
N PRO A 146 3.25 1.28 -16.38
CA PRO A 146 4.62 0.87 -16.72
C PRO A 146 5.48 0.72 -15.45
N ASP A 147 6.24 -0.37 -15.39
CA ASP A 147 7.27 -0.56 -14.38
C ASP A 147 8.64 -0.14 -14.95
N ILE A 148 9.13 1.02 -14.52
CA ILE A 148 10.32 1.68 -15.07
C ILE A 148 11.57 1.26 -14.29
N ALA A 149 12.68 1.04 -15.01
CA ALA A 149 14.01 0.85 -14.43
C ALA A 149 14.51 2.14 -13.74
N VAL A 150 14.15 2.34 -12.46
CA VAL A 150 14.48 3.57 -11.70
C VAL A 150 15.93 3.66 -11.21
N SER A 151 16.69 2.56 -11.27
CA SER A 151 18.07 2.46 -10.77
C SER A 151 18.97 1.64 -11.69
N GLU A 152 20.28 1.86 -11.62
CA GLU A 152 21.26 1.04 -12.34
C GLU A 152 21.25 -0.41 -11.84
N THR A 153 20.96 -0.64 -10.55
CA THR A 153 20.88 -2.00 -9.98
C THR A 153 19.78 -2.84 -10.63
N CYS A 154 18.65 -2.22 -11.01
CA CYS A 154 17.60 -2.91 -11.78
C CYS A 154 18.16 -3.40 -13.12
N VAL A 155 18.82 -2.51 -13.85
CA VAL A 155 19.35 -2.76 -15.19
C VAL A 155 20.45 -3.81 -15.16
N THR A 156 21.44 -3.65 -14.28
CA THR A 156 22.58 -4.58 -14.17
C THR A 156 22.12 -5.99 -13.84
N CYS A 157 21.20 -6.15 -12.89
CA CYS A 157 20.67 -7.46 -12.54
C CYS A 157 19.95 -8.08 -13.74
N HIS A 158 18.97 -7.39 -14.32
CA HIS A 158 18.20 -7.92 -15.45
C HIS A 158 19.05 -8.19 -16.70
N ASN A 159 20.10 -7.42 -16.95
CA ASN A 159 20.98 -7.64 -18.11
C ASN A 159 21.93 -8.82 -17.94
N ASN A 160 22.33 -9.12 -16.70
CA ASN A 160 23.29 -10.19 -16.40
C ASN A 160 22.63 -11.48 -15.86
N HIS A 161 21.33 -11.45 -15.58
CA HIS A 161 20.62 -12.59 -15.01
C HIS A 161 20.53 -13.75 -16.03
N PRO A 162 20.93 -14.99 -15.68
CA PRO A 162 20.95 -16.13 -16.62
C PRO A 162 19.61 -16.42 -17.30
N ASN A 163 18.51 -16.23 -16.57
CA ASN A 163 17.15 -16.44 -17.09
C ASN A 163 16.57 -15.23 -17.84
N SER A 164 17.35 -14.18 -18.09
CA SER A 164 16.84 -12.97 -18.70
C SER A 164 16.48 -13.13 -20.17
N PRO A 165 15.21 -12.93 -20.57
CA PRO A 165 14.83 -12.96 -21.98
C PRO A 165 15.31 -11.73 -22.77
N LYS A 166 15.73 -10.66 -22.08
CA LYS A 166 16.17 -9.39 -22.68
C LYS A 166 17.29 -8.78 -21.83
N THR A 167 18.46 -8.58 -22.43
CA THR A 167 19.70 -8.22 -21.70
C THR A 167 20.29 -6.87 -22.07
N ASN A 168 19.49 -5.99 -22.67
CA ASN A 168 19.92 -4.68 -23.12
C ASN A 168 19.02 -3.55 -22.58
N PHE A 169 18.48 -3.73 -21.37
CA PHE A 169 17.80 -2.65 -20.66
C PHE A 169 18.76 -1.51 -20.36
N LYS A 170 18.22 -0.30 -20.28
CA LYS A 170 18.86 0.93 -19.80
C LYS A 170 18.01 1.54 -18.69
N LYS A 171 18.64 2.40 -17.88
CA LYS A 171 17.91 3.15 -16.87
C LYS A 171 16.85 4.03 -17.55
N GLY A 172 15.63 3.98 -17.03
CA GLY A 172 14.47 4.62 -17.65
C GLY A 172 13.67 3.72 -18.61
N ASP A 173 14.20 2.55 -19.00
CA ASP A 173 13.42 1.62 -19.82
C ASP A 173 12.23 1.03 -19.04
N VAL A 174 11.14 0.75 -19.74
CA VAL A 174 10.02 -0.02 -19.21
C VAL A 174 10.42 -1.49 -19.17
N MET A 175 10.52 -2.05 -17.95
CA MET A 175 10.90 -3.45 -17.72
C MET A 175 9.68 -4.37 -17.65
N GLY A 176 8.50 -3.81 -17.45
CA GLY A 176 7.26 -4.56 -17.32
C GLY A 176 6.10 -3.63 -17.00
N GLY A 177 5.12 -4.14 -16.27
CA GLY A 177 4.01 -3.34 -15.79
C GLY A 177 3.36 -3.91 -14.54
N ILE A 178 2.64 -3.05 -13.83
CA ILE A 178 1.85 -3.39 -12.66
C ILE A 178 0.39 -3.34 -13.11
N ILE A 179 -0.27 -4.50 -13.11
CA ILE A 179 -1.72 -4.56 -13.32
C ILE A 179 -2.42 -4.33 -11.99
N ILE A 180 -3.42 -3.45 -12.00
CA ILE A 180 -4.36 -3.22 -10.91
C ILE A 180 -5.75 -3.59 -11.44
N ASP A 181 -6.46 -4.43 -10.69
CA ASP A 181 -7.76 -4.98 -11.01
C ASP A 181 -8.76 -4.60 -9.92
N LEU A 182 -9.78 -3.82 -10.29
CA LEU A 182 -10.81 -3.31 -9.39
C LEU A 182 -12.19 -3.84 -9.78
N PRO A 183 -12.97 -4.41 -8.83
CA PRO A 183 -14.39 -4.64 -9.09
C PRO A 183 -15.12 -3.29 -9.17
N LEU A 184 -15.95 -3.16 -10.20
CA LEU A 184 -16.92 -2.07 -10.35
C LEU A 184 -18.31 -2.55 -9.88
N GLY A 185 -19.37 -2.10 -10.54
CA GLY A 185 -20.74 -2.50 -10.29
C GLY A 185 -21.13 -3.89 -10.83
N ARG A 186 -22.41 -4.23 -10.65
CA ARG A 186 -23.02 -5.46 -11.18
C ARG A 186 -23.09 -5.41 -12.72
N ARG A 187 -23.19 -6.56 -13.39
CA ARG A 187 -23.35 -6.61 -14.85
C ARG A 187 -24.63 -5.95 -15.38
N THR A 188 -25.61 -5.71 -14.51
CA THR A 188 -26.83 -4.97 -14.85
C THR A 188 -26.60 -3.47 -15.03
N GLU A 189 -25.48 -2.93 -14.53
CA GLU A 189 -25.11 -1.54 -14.76
C GLU A 189 -24.87 -1.30 -16.26
N LYS A 190 -25.47 -0.23 -16.78
CA LYS A 190 -25.34 0.20 -18.18
C LYS A 190 -24.27 1.29 -18.29
N ASN A 191 -23.65 1.40 -19.47
CA ASN A 191 -22.67 2.44 -19.79
C ASN A 191 -21.48 2.50 -18.80
N VAL A 192 -20.99 1.32 -18.39
CA VAL A 192 -19.81 1.24 -17.52
C VAL A 192 -18.57 1.60 -18.31
N ASP A 193 -17.96 2.72 -17.95
CA ASP A 193 -16.69 3.21 -18.49
C ASP A 193 -15.73 3.59 -17.34
N GLU A 194 -14.58 4.18 -17.67
CA GLU A 194 -13.56 4.57 -16.68
C GLU A 194 -14.00 5.68 -15.71
N LYS A 195 -15.13 6.36 -16.00
CA LYS A 195 -15.76 7.37 -15.15
C LYS A 195 -16.74 6.75 -14.16
N PHE A 196 -16.92 5.42 -14.18
CA PHE A 196 -17.68 4.71 -13.16
C PHE A 196 -17.15 5.08 -11.78
N LEU A 197 -18.06 5.55 -10.92
CA LEU A 197 -17.71 6.11 -9.63
C LEU A 197 -17.66 5.00 -8.56
N LEU A 198 -16.55 4.94 -7.84
CA LEU A 198 -16.37 4.14 -6.65
C LEU A 198 -16.65 4.99 -5.40
N ALA A 199 -17.16 4.37 -4.35
CA ALA A 199 -17.31 5.04 -3.06
C ALA A 199 -15.92 5.46 -2.54
N PRO A 200 -15.75 6.68 -2.00
CA PRO A 200 -14.49 7.12 -1.41
C PRO A 200 -13.94 6.15 -0.34
N GLU A 201 -14.80 5.58 0.50
CA GLU A 201 -14.44 4.58 1.51
C GLU A 201 -13.74 3.37 0.87
N VAL A 202 -14.28 2.87 -0.25
CA VAL A 202 -13.71 1.71 -0.96
C VAL A 202 -12.33 2.05 -1.52
N VAL A 203 -12.14 3.26 -2.07
CA VAL A 203 -10.83 3.70 -2.58
C VAL A 203 -9.83 3.90 -1.45
N ALA A 204 -10.28 4.44 -0.31
CA ALA A 204 -9.44 4.56 0.88
C ALA A 204 -9.00 3.19 1.41
N ASP A 205 -9.88 2.20 1.41
CA ASP A 205 -9.56 0.83 1.82
C ASP A 205 -8.52 0.20 0.88
N TYR A 206 -8.62 0.43 -0.43
CA TYR A 206 -7.63 -0.01 -1.41
C TYR A 206 -6.26 0.61 -1.17
N VAL A 207 -6.21 1.93 -0.98
CA VAL A 207 -4.97 2.66 -0.67
C VAL A 207 -4.36 2.18 0.65
N HIS A 208 -5.16 2.11 1.71
CA HIS A 208 -4.72 1.61 3.01
C HIS A 208 -4.20 0.18 2.91
N SER A 209 -4.84 -0.67 2.11
CA SER A 209 -4.40 -2.04 1.95
C SER A 209 -2.99 -2.15 1.36
N VAL A 210 -2.62 -1.31 0.40
CA VAL A 210 -1.24 -1.28 -0.10
C VAL A 210 -0.29 -0.77 0.99
N LEU A 211 -0.62 0.33 1.66
CA LEU A 211 0.22 0.92 2.73
C LEU A 211 0.52 -0.08 3.85
N ASP A 212 -0.50 -0.75 4.36
CA ASP A 212 -0.37 -1.72 5.44
C ASP A 212 0.37 -2.98 4.98
N SER A 213 0.18 -3.40 3.72
CA SER A 213 0.93 -4.54 3.15
C SER A 213 2.42 -4.24 3.04
N ASP A 214 2.79 -3.07 2.50
CA ASP A 214 4.18 -2.63 2.40
C ASP A 214 4.84 -2.53 3.77
N ARG A 215 4.13 -1.92 4.75
CA ARG A 215 4.60 -1.84 6.15
C ARG A 215 4.79 -3.21 6.77
N THR A 216 3.85 -4.12 6.56
CA THR A 216 3.93 -5.49 7.06
C THR A 216 5.14 -6.22 6.48
N VAL A 217 5.38 -6.10 5.17
CA VAL A 217 6.57 -6.69 4.53
C VAL A 217 7.84 -6.12 5.12
N TYR A 218 7.92 -4.79 5.21
CA TYR A 218 9.11 -4.12 5.71
C TYR A 218 9.41 -4.44 7.18
N ALA A 219 8.41 -4.36 8.06
CA ALA A 219 8.58 -4.63 9.48
C ALA A 219 8.94 -6.09 9.75
N ARG A 220 8.18 -7.05 9.18
CA ARG A 220 8.35 -8.47 9.48
C ARG A 220 9.52 -9.11 8.74
N HIS A 221 9.58 -8.91 7.43
CA HIS A 221 10.52 -9.65 6.59
C HIS A 221 11.86 -8.95 6.42
N ILE A 222 11.98 -7.66 6.76
CA ILE A 222 13.25 -6.94 6.72
C ILE A 222 13.73 -6.58 8.11
N VAL A 223 13.03 -5.71 8.83
CA VAL A 223 13.51 -5.17 10.12
C VAL A 223 13.65 -6.26 11.17
N ASN A 224 12.55 -6.90 11.58
CA ASN A 224 12.61 -7.95 12.60
C ASN A 224 13.57 -9.07 12.20
N ARG A 225 13.46 -9.57 10.97
CA ARG A 225 14.27 -10.70 10.52
C ARG A 225 15.77 -10.43 10.64
N LEU A 226 16.21 -9.23 10.23
CA LEU A 226 17.62 -8.85 10.30
C LEU A 226 18.07 -8.54 11.73
N GLU A 227 17.18 -8.00 12.56
CA GLU A 227 17.43 -7.76 13.99
C GLU A 227 17.53 -9.06 14.79
N ASP A 228 16.58 -9.97 14.61
CA ASP A 228 16.50 -11.27 15.28
C ASP A 228 17.73 -12.15 14.94
N ARG A 229 18.29 -11.99 13.74
CA ARG A 229 19.53 -12.67 13.32
C ARG A 229 20.79 -11.90 13.68
N GLY A 230 20.69 -10.72 14.31
CA GLY A 230 21.83 -9.91 14.72
C GLY A 230 22.65 -9.32 13.56
N ILE A 231 22.06 -9.24 12.36
CA ILE A 231 22.74 -8.78 11.13
C ILE A 231 22.77 -7.26 11.06
N LEU A 232 21.60 -6.63 11.26
CA LEU A 232 21.45 -5.20 11.12
C LEU A 232 20.33 -4.69 12.02
N GLN A 233 20.54 -3.53 12.64
CA GLN A 233 19.54 -2.87 13.46
C GLN A 233 18.88 -1.71 12.73
N SER A 234 17.64 -1.41 13.12
CA SER A 234 16.98 -0.18 12.74
C SER A 234 17.32 0.97 13.69
N LYS A 235 17.42 2.19 13.17
CA LYS A 235 17.74 3.40 13.94
C LYS A 235 16.97 4.61 13.42
N GLU A 236 16.67 5.56 14.30
CA GLU A 236 16.05 6.84 13.88
C GLU A 236 16.96 7.62 12.91
N LYS A 237 18.27 7.66 13.18
CA LYS A 237 19.27 8.36 12.33
C LYS A 237 19.94 7.38 11.36
N TRP A 238 19.13 6.63 10.61
CA TRP A 238 19.60 5.59 9.70
C TRP A 238 20.36 6.17 8.49
N GLU A 239 20.06 7.39 8.05
CA GLU A 239 20.70 8.01 6.87
C GLU A 239 22.21 8.17 7.03
N ASN A 240 22.68 8.34 8.27
CA ASN A 240 24.09 8.58 8.59
C ASN A 240 24.78 7.33 9.16
N SER A 241 24.16 6.15 9.02
CA SER A 241 24.72 4.91 9.57
C SER A 241 24.41 3.69 8.71
N LYS A 242 25.13 2.60 8.99
CA LYS A 242 24.85 1.25 8.48
C LYS A 242 23.67 0.66 9.27
N ALA A 243 22.49 1.22 9.07
CA ALA A 243 21.28 0.83 9.79
C ALA A 243 20.07 0.86 8.86
N LEU A 244 19.05 0.09 9.24
CA LEU A 244 17.73 0.16 8.63
C LEU A 244 16.98 1.41 9.11
N MET A 245 16.11 1.94 8.27
CA MET A 245 15.14 2.93 8.72
C MET A 245 14.05 2.27 9.56
N LEU A 246 13.43 3.03 10.47
CA LEU A 246 12.30 2.50 11.23
C LEU A 246 11.08 2.28 10.34
N PRO A 247 10.18 1.32 10.64
CA PRO A 247 8.94 1.12 9.89
C PRO A 247 8.06 2.38 9.77
N ALA A 248 8.02 3.21 10.83
CA ALA A 248 7.36 4.51 10.78
C ALA A 248 7.97 5.44 9.72
N GLN A 249 9.31 5.51 9.66
CA GLN A 249 10.02 6.34 8.69
C GLN A 249 9.85 5.82 7.25
N PHE A 250 9.70 4.51 7.05
CA PHE A 250 9.41 3.93 5.72
C PHE A 250 8.08 4.46 5.16
N LEU A 251 7.01 4.47 5.97
CA LEU A 251 5.72 5.04 5.58
C LEU A 251 5.85 6.55 5.30
N LEU A 252 6.54 7.30 6.16
CA LEU A 252 6.71 8.75 5.98
C LEU A 252 7.53 9.10 4.72
N ASN A 253 8.55 8.33 4.38
CA ASN A 253 9.30 8.50 3.14
C ASN A 253 8.46 8.14 1.91
N SER A 254 7.58 7.13 2.04
CA SER A 254 6.61 6.81 0.98
C SER A 254 5.59 7.93 0.78
N ALA A 255 5.13 8.57 1.86
CA ALA A 255 4.27 9.76 1.77
C ALA A 255 4.95 10.92 1.04
N GLU A 256 6.24 11.16 1.33
CA GLU A 256 7.03 12.18 0.64
C GLU A 256 7.19 11.89 -0.85
N ALA A 257 7.40 10.63 -1.22
CA ALA A 257 7.58 10.21 -2.62
C ALA A 257 6.33 10.42 -3.49
N ILE A 258 5.13 10.52 -2.92
CA ILE A 258 3.90 10.81 -3.68
C ILE A 258 3.70 12.30 -3.94
N LYS A 259 4.20 13.20 -3.07
CA LYS A 259 3.93 14.65 -3.19
C LYS A 259 4.19 15.23 -4.60
N PRO A 260 5.29 14.88 -5.30
CA PRO A 260 5.55 15.40 -6.64
C PRO A 260 4.51 14.99 -7.70
N LYS A 261 3.75 13.91 -7.48
CA LYS A 261 2.74 13.39 -8.42
C LYS A 261 1.48 14.26 -8.48
N LYS A 262 1.26 15.13 -7.48
CA LYS A 262 0.13 16.09 -7.43
C LYS A 262 -1.26 15.47 -7.65
N LEU A 263 -1.44 14.21 -7.27
CA LEU A 263 -2.71 13.48 -7.42
C LEU A 263 -3.78 13.94 -6.43
N GLY A 264 -3.42 14.75 -5.43
CA GLY A 264 -4.33 15.15 -4.35
C GLY A 264 -4.56 14.05 -3.31
N LEU A 265 -3.82 12.94 -3.39
CA LEU A 265 -3.72 11.92 -2.35
C LEU A 265 -2.64 12.28 -1.34
N HIS A 266 -3.00 12.18 -0.07
CA HIS A 266 -2.13 12.40 1.08
C HIS A 266 -2.33 11.29 2.10
N PHE A 267 -1.25 10.82 2.71
CA PHE A 267 -1.34 10.01 3.91
C PHE A 267 -0.28 10.39 4.93
N ARG A 268 -0.58 10.15 6.20
CA ARG A 268 0.28 10.48 7.34
C ARG A 268 0.18 9.40 8.40
N LEU A 269 1.25 9.29 9.18
CA LEU A 269 1.24 8.56 10.44
C LEU A 269 0.99 9.54 11.58
N ILE A 270 -0.02 9.28 12.39
CA ILE A 270 -0.39 10.09 13.55
C ILE A 270 -0.60 9.22 14.79
N SER A 271 -0.46 9.77 15.99
CA SER A 271 -0.65 9.02 17.25
C SER A 271 -1.03 9.96 18.39
N LEU A 272 -1.78 9.44 19.37
CA LEU A 272 -2.04 10.09 20.66
C LEU A 272 -0.80 10.06 21.57
N TYR A 273 0.13 9.14 21.32
CA TYR A 273 1.37 8.96 22.08
C TYR A 273 2.61 9.02 21.18
N PRO A 274 2.81 10.09 20.39
CA PRO A 274 3.86 10.10 19.39
C PRO A 274 5.22 10.35 20.03
N ILE A 275 6.19 9.49 19.71
CA ILE A 275 7.62 9.73 20.02
C ILE A 275 8.12 10.98 19.31
N ASN A 276 7.81 11.12 18.01
CA ASN A 276 8.09 12.33 17.24
C ASN A 276 6.89 13.29 17.35
N PRO A 277 7.01 14.47 17.98
CA PRO A 277 5.90 15.40 18.17
C PRO A 277 5.21 15.87 16.89
N LEU A 278 5.86 15.77 15.72
CA LEU A 278 5.26 16.09 14.42
C LEU A 278 4.14 15.12 14.00
N ASN A 279 4.06 13.95 14.65
CA ASN A 279 3.02 12.96 14.43
C ASN A 279 1.82 13.13 15.39
N ARG A 280 1.72 14.26 16.10
CA ARG A 280 0.50 14.59 16.86
C ARG A 280 -0.68 14.87 15.92
N PRO A 281 -1.92 14.61 16.35
CA PRO A 281 -3.10 15.06 15.61
C PRO A 281 -3.07 16.58 15.45
N ALA A 282 -3.36 17.06 14.25
CA ALA A 282 -3.31 18.47 13.90
C ALA A 282 -4.64 19.21 14.14
N ASN A 283 -5.74 18.48 14.32
CA ASN A 283 -7.10 19.02 14.45
C ASN A 283 -8.02 18.03 15.17
N GLU A 284 -9.24 18.47 15.47
CA GLU A 284 -10.25 17.68 16.18
C GLU A 284 -10.67 16.39 15.44
N PHE A 285 -10.70 16.41 14.10
CA PHE A 285 -10.99 15.18 13.34
C PHE A 285 -9.91 14.12 13.57
N GLU A 286 -8.63 14.52 13.53
CA GLU A 286 -7.51 13.62 13.79
C GLU A 286 -7.50 13.12 15.24
N GLN A 287 -7.77 13.99 16.22
CA GLN A 287 -7.87 13.63 17.64
C GLN A 287 -8.99 12.59 17.87
N ASN A 288 -10.22 12.91 17.48
CA ASN A 288 -11.38 12.05 17.69
C ASN A 288 -11.25 10.74 16.90
N GLY A 289 -10.65 10.79 15.71
CA GLY A 289 -10.40 9.60 14.91
C GLY A 289 -9.42 8.64 15.55
N LEU A 290 -8.33 9.16 16.14
CA LEU A 290 -7.39 8.34 16.91
C LEU A 290 -8.03 7.70 18.14
N GLU A 291 -8.78 8.48 18.93
CA GLU A 291 -9.54 7.96 20.09
C GLU A 291 -10.55 6.88 19.66
N SER A 292 -11.23 7.09 18.53
CA SER A 292 -12.20 6.13 18.00
C SER A 292 -11.54 4.81 17.60
N VAL A 293 -10.40 4.84 16.88
CA VAL A 293 -9.75 3.60 16.42
C VAL A 293 -8.96 2.91 17.52
N GLU A 294 -8.53 3.61 18.57
CA GLU A 294 -7.94 3.01 19.77
C GLU A 294 -8.97 2.14 20.52
N VAL A 295 -10.22 2.59 20.62
CA VAL A 295 -11.30 1.84 21.29
C VAL A 295 -11.96 0.80 20.36
N HIS A 296 -12.11 1.11 19.07
CA HIS A 296 -12.82 0.27 18.11
C HIS A 296 -11.98 0.03 16.83
N PRO A 297 -10.92 -0.79 16.89
CA PRO A 297 -9.94 -0.95 15.80
C PRO A 297 -10.42 -1.76 14.59
N ILE A 298 -11.73 -1.96 14.44
CA ILE A 298 -12.30 -2.81 13.38
C ILE A 298 -12.57 -2.01 12.10
N ARG A 299 -12.95 -0.74 12.22
CA ARG A 299 -13.30 0.12 11.08
C ARG A 299 -12.56 1.44 11.16
N PRO A 300 -12.21 2.05 10.00
CA PRO A 300 -11.64 3.38 10.00
C PRO A 300 -12.65 4.41 10.50
N TYR A 301 -12.15 5.46 11.14
CA TYR A 301 -12.93 6.66 11.41
C TYR A 301 -12.89 7.57 10.18
N VAL A 302 -14.05 7.86 9.58
CA VAL A 302 -14.16 8.55 8.28
C VAL A 302 -14.92 9.86 8.39
N LYS A 303 -14.56 10.84 7.55
CA LYS A 303 -15.28 12.12 7.44
C LYS A 303 -15.09 12.74 6.07
N HIS A 304 -16.15 13.40 5.58
CA HIS A 304 -16.06 14.36 4.48
C HIS A 304 -15.80 15.75 5.08
N THR A 305 -14.72 16.40 4.65
CA THR A 305 -14.34 17.73 5.14
C THR A 305 -14.22 18.72 4.00
N LYS A 306 -14.58 19.97 4.30
CA LYS A 306 -14.50 21.08 3.36
C LYS A 306 -13.41 22.04 3.80
N VAL A 307 -12.44 22.28 2.94
CA VAL A 307 -11.36 23.25 3.17
C VAL A 307 -11.44 24.31 2.08
N GLY A 308 -12.01 25.46 2.41
CA GLY A 308 -12.36 26.49 1.44
C GLY A 308 -13.42 25.98 0.45
N ARG A 309 -13.08 25.93 -0.84
CA ARG A 309 -13.97 25.44 -1.91
C ARG A 309 -13.72 23.98 -2.31
N LYS A 310 -12.77 23.29 -1.66
CA LYS A 310 -12.40 21.91 -1.98
C LYS A 310 -13.01 20.96 -0.97
N GLU A 311 -13.48 19.82 -1.45
CA GLU A 311 -14.00 18.75 -0.59
C GLU A 311 -13.02 17.58 -0.55
N TYR A 312 -12.84 17.03 0.64
CA TYR A 312 -11.91 15.96 0.93
C TYR A 312 -12.63 14.82 1.62
N PHE A 313 -12.29 13.61 1.21
CA PHE A 313 -12.54 12.42 2.01
C PHE A 313 -11.32 12.18 2.90
N GLN A 314 -11.57 11.86 4.18
CA GLN A 314 -10.53 11.52 5.15
C GLN A 314 -10.92 10.26 5.92
N ALA A 315 -9.96 9.36 6.08
CA ALA A 315 -10.11 8.13 6.85
C ALA A 315 -8.88 7.92 7.74
N ILE A 316 -9.11 7.53 9.00
CA ILE A 316 -8.04 7.15 9.94
C ILE A 316 -8.20 5.67 10.23
N TYR A 317 -7.21 4.89 9.82
CA TYR A 317 -7.11 3.45 10.07
C TYR A 317 -6.22 3.21 11.30
N PRO A 318 -6.50 2.21 12.16
CA PRO A 318 -5.62 1.88 13.27
C PRO A 318 -4.25 1.40 12.78
N ASP A 319 -3.17 1.95 13.36
CA ASP A 319 -1.81 1.44 13.17
C ASP A 319 -1.48 0.50 14.34
N ILE A 320 -1.38 -0.79 14.05
CA ILE A 320 -1.32 -1.85 15.05
C ILE A 320 0.13 -2.30 15.28
N ALA A 321 0.47 -2.58 16.54
CA ALA A 321 1.76 -3.13 16.95
C ALA A 321 1.96 -4.58 16.48
N VAL A 322 2.28 -4.77 15.19
CA VAL A 322 2.36 -6.10 14.56
C VAL A 322 3.65 -6.88 14.85
N THR A 323 4.61 -6.31 15.59
CA THR A 323 5.88 -6.95 15.97
C THR A 323 6.37 -6.57 17.36
N ARG A 324 7.21 -7.42 17.98
CA ARG A 324 7.84 -7.13 19.27
C ARG A 324 8.77 -5.92 19.18
N GLY A 325 9.50 -5.76 18.07
CA GLY A 325 10.34 -4.59 17.84
C GLY A 325 9.58 -3.26 17.91
N CYS A 326 8.32 -3.21 17.45
CA CYS A 326 7.45 -2.04 17.64
C CYS A 326 7.24 -1.75 19.14
N VAL A 327 6.85 -2.77 19.90
CA VAL A 327 6.56 -2.67 21.34
C VAL A 327 7.80 -2.29 22.13
N ASP A 328 8.90 -3.01 21.95
CA ASP A 328 10.14 -2.83 22.69
C ASP A 328 10.75 -1.44 22.44
N CYS A 329 10.72 -0.98 21.19
CA CYS A 329 11.17 0.36 20.86
C CYS A 329 10.30 1.41 21.53
N HIS A 330 8.97 1.36 21.40
CA HIS A 330 8.09 2.37 22.01
C HIS A 330 8.18 2.36 23.55
N ASN A 331 8.17 1.19 24.16
CA ASN A 331 8.29 1.05 25.61
C ASN A 331 9.71 1.42 26.11
N GLY A 332 10.76 1.22 25.30
CA GLY A 332 12.13 1.57 25.65
C GLY A 332 12.52 3.03 25.34
N HIS A 333 11.86 3.68 24.37
CA HIS A 333 12.35 4.94 23.80
C HIS A 333 12.24 6.13 24.77
N PRO A 334 13.31 6.88 25.10
CA PRO A 334 13.26 7.93 26.13
C PRO A 334 12.18 9.00 25.91
N GLY A 335 11.85 9.29 24.65
CA GLY A 335 10.80 10.25 24.27
C GLY A 335 9.38 9.68 24.15
N SER A 336 9.14 8.39 24.45
CA SER A 336 7.80 7.82 24.31
C SER A 336 6.88 8.25 25.46
N PRO A 337 5.71 8.87 25.17
CA PRO A 337 4.75 9.26 26.19
C PRO A 337 4.04 8.07 26.88
N LYS A 338 3.95 6.92 26.20
CA LYS A 338 3.31 5.69 26.68
C LYS A 338 4.32 4.53 26.65
N LYS A 339 4.29 3.67 27.67
CA LYS A 339 5.39 2.75 28.02
C LYS A 339 4.96 1.30 28.30
N ASP A 340 3.69 1.04 28.08
CA ASP A 340 2.98 -0.20 28.40
C ASP A 340 2.26 -0.75 27.16
N PHE A 341 2.75 -0.45 25.95
CA PHE A 341 2.23 -1.08 24.74
C PHE A 341 2.43 -2.60 24.81
N ALA A 342 1.45 -3.34 24.31
CA ALA A 342 1.52 -4.77 24.03
C ALA A 342 1.45 -5.05 22.52
N LEU A 343 1.72 -6.29 22.14
CA LEU A 343 1.44 -6.74 20.77
C LEU A 343 -0.04 -6.57 20.47
N ASP A 344 -0.34 -6.21 19.23
CA ASP A 344 -1.68 -5.94 18.72
C ASP A 344 -2.38 -4.71 19.32
N ASP A 345 -1.72 -3.93 20.18
CA ASP A 345 -2.21 -2.61 20.60
C ASP A 345 -2.24 -1.63 19.42
N VAL A 346 -3.19 -0.70 19.47
CA VAL A 346 -3.23 0.45 18.56
C VAL A 346 -2.19 1.47 19.01
N MET A 347 -1.14 1.65 18.21
CA MET A 347 -0.07 2.62 18.48
C MET A 347 -0.37 4.01 17.92
N GLY A 348 -1.33 4.11 17.01
CA GLY A 348 -1.73 5.35 16.36
C GLY A 348 -2.68 5.08 15.21
N GLY A 349 -2.61 5.91 14.18
CA GLY A 349 -3.41 5.75 12.99
C GLY A 349 -2.73 6.22 11.72
N ILE A 350 -3.12 5.58 10.61
CA ILE A 350 -2.76 5.98 9.25
C ILE A 350 -3.91 6.84 8.72
N LEU A 351 -3.69 8.14 8.62
CA LEU A 351 -4.59 9.05 7.95
C LEU A 351 -4.43 8.87 6.44
N VAL A 352 -5.51 8.58 5.72
CA VAL A 352 -5.62 8.65 4.26
C VAL A 352 -6.58 9.78 3.91
N SER A 353 -6.16 10.68 3.03
CA SER A 353 -6.97 11.82 2.60
C SER A 353 -6.81 12.07 1.11
N PHE A 354 -7.92 12.29 0.42
CA PHE A 354 -7.88 12.73 -0.97
C PHE A 354 -9.06 13.64 -1.31
N ARG A 355 -8.86 14.46 -2.34
CA ARG A 355 -9.90 15.37 -2.84
C ARG A 355 -11.00 14.58 -3.55
N ILE A 356 -12.25 14.95 -3.30
CA ILE A 356 -13.44 14.38 -3.95
C ILE A 356 -14.18 15.40 -4.84
N GLU A 357 -13.98 16.71 -4.60
CA GLU A 357 -14.52 17.79 -5.45
C GLU A 357 -13.65 19.05 -5.46
#